data_AF-K9HF30-F1
#
_entry.id   AF-K9HF30-F1
#
_cell.length_a   1.000
_cell.length_b   1.000
_cell.length_c   1.000
_cell.angle_alpha   90.00
_cell.angle_beta   90.00
_cell.angle_gamma   90.00
#
_symmetry.space_group_name_H-M   'P 1'
#
loop_
_entity.id
_entity.type
_entity.pdbx_description
1 polymer ?
#
loop_
_entity_poly.entity_id
_entity_poly.type
_entity_poly.pdbx_seq_one_letter_code
_entity_poly.pdbx_strand_id
1 'polypeptide(L)'
;MPTTVETQIANLTAAMLAMSGEMREMMRETVAEAVRTEIDRLIDEGRLAVVAPPADAQAAPPASGHDPAGHMADLLTGNFDLIKLSLVELVERLDLTRDYVAGLTPADGQEDQIQTTTGELRAVISATEQATNTILETAESIQTLLDDNADRLGVDLYEAMGAHVIDLMTACSFQDITGQRIAASMHTLLHLDVELRRLVELWDIEEGRATAEIIRNHPDDARADKHLLHGPQHEGAGMSQDDIDAMLRGF
;
A
#
# COMPACT_ATOMS: atom_id res chain seq x y z
N MET A 1 -14.90 -21.25 -41.90
CA MET A 1 -15.67 -20.00 -42.04
C MET A 1 -15.95 -19.51 -40.63
N PRO A 2 -15.29 -18.42 -40.16
CA PRO A 2 -15.54 -17.91 -38.82
C PRO A 2 -17.03 -17.57 -38.68
N THR A 3 -17.58 -17.85 -37.51
CA THR A 3 -19.02 -17.67 -37.29
C THR A 3 -19.38 -16.19 -37.29
N THR A 4 -20.63 -15.85 -37.64
CA THR A 4 -21.14 -14.47 -37.63
C THR A 4 -20.89 -13.77 -36.29
N VAL A 5 -20.82 -14.53 -35.19
CA VAL A 5 -20.56 -14.05 -33.83
C VAL A 5 -19.09 -13.67 -33.61
N GLU A 6 -18.13 -14.45 -34.08
CA GLU A 6 -16.69 -14.13 -33.96
C GLU A 6 -16.33 -12.86 -34.73
N THR A 7 -16.96 -12.66 -35.89
CA THR A 7 -16.76 -11.44 -36.70
C THR A 7 -17.37 -10.21 -36.01
N GLN A 8 -18.51 -10.38 -35.33
CA GLN A 8 -19.13 -9.31 -34.54
C GLN A 8 -18.30 -8.92 -33.32
N ILE A 9 -17.71 -9.89 -32.61
CA ILE A 9 -16.83 -9.62 -31.46
C ILE A 9 -15.57 -8.88 -31.91
N ALA A 10 -14.90 -9.33 -32.97
CA ALA A 10 -13.70 -8.67 -33.49
C ALA A 10 -13.97 -7.21 -33.92
N ASN A 11 -15.11 -6.96 -34.56
CA ASN A 11 -15.53 -5.60 -34.94
C ASN A 11 -15.83 -4.72 -33.72
N LEU A 12 -16.41 -5.28 -32.65
CA LEU A 12 -16.70 -4.56 -31.41
C LEU A 12 -15.40 -4.18 -30.67
N THR A 13 -14.44 -5.11 -30.59
CA THR A 13 -13.14 -4.87 -29.97
C THR A 13 -12.35 -3.80 -30.73
N ALA A 14 -12.35 -3.84 -32.07
CA ALA A 14 -11.70 -2.82 -32.88
C ALA A 14 -12.35 -1.43 -32.71
N ALA A 15 -13.68 -1.37 -32.62
CA ALA A 15 -14.41 -0.13 -32.37
C ALA A 15 -14.10 0.46 -30.98
N MET A 16 -14.03 -0.39 -29.94
CA MET A 16 -13.64 0.04 -28.59
C MET A 16 -12.20 0.57 -28.53
N LEU A 17 -11.27 -0.08 -29.23
CA LEU A 17 -9.87 0.38 -29.29
C LEU A 17 -9.76 1.73 -30.00
N ALA A 18 -10.48 1.92 -31.11
CA ALA A 18 -10.52 3.18 -31.84
C ALA A 18 -11.12 4.32 -30.98
N MET A 19 -12.24 4.05 -30.29
CA MET A 19 -12.84 5.01 -29.35
C MET A 19 -11.88 5.39 -28.21
N SER A 20 -11.07 4.44 -27.72
CA SER A 20 -10.05 4.73 -26.69
C SER A 20 -8.95 5.66 -27.21
N GLY A 21 -8.58 5.53 -28.50
CA GLY A 21 -7.62 6.41 -29.15
C GLY A 21 -8.16 7.82 -29.34
N GLU A 22 -9.38 7.95 -29.87
CA GLU A 22 -10.06 9.23 -30.07
C GLU A 22 -10.30 9.96 -28.75
N MET A 23 -10.65 9.24 -27.68
CA MET A 23 -10.82 9.82 -26.34
C MET A 23 -9.51 10.35 -25.77
N ARG A 24 -8.37 9.67 -25.97
CA ARG A 24 -7.04 10.18 -25.56
C ARG A 24 -6.65 11.44 -26.33
N GLU A 25 -6.95 11.50 -27.62
CA GLU A 25 -6.63 12.67 -28.45
C GLU A 25 -7.49 13.88 -28.08
N MET A 26 -8.78 13.66 -27.85
CA MET A 26 -9.71 14.66 -27.32
C MET A 26 -9.28 15.18 -25.94
N MET A 27 -8.84 14.30 -25.04
CA MET A 27 -8.36 14.70 -23.71
C MET A 27 -7.08 15.53 -23.82
N ARG A 28 -6.17 15.18 -24.73
CA ARG A 28 -4.94 15.96 -24.99
C ARG A 28 -5.25 17.36 -25.51
N GLU A 29 -6.21 17.49 -26.43
CA GLU A 29 -6.63 18.77 -26.99
C GLU A 29 -7.33 19.65 -25.94
N THR A 30 -8.20 19.05 -25.12
CA THR A 30 -8.88 19.72 -24.01
C THR A 30 -7.89 20.24 -22.97
N VAL A 31 -6.88 19.44 -22.62
CA VAL A 31 -5.81 19.85 -21.69
C VAL A 31 -4.97 20.98 -22.30
N ALA A 32 -4.64 20.91 -23.58
CA ALA A 32 -3.88 21.97 -24.26
C ALA A 32 -4.64 23.30 -24.29
N GLU A 33 -5.95 23.27 -24.50
CA GLU A 33 -6.81 24.45 -24.49
C GLU A 33 -6.99 25.03 -23.07
N ALA A 34 -7.13 24.17 -22.06
CA ALA A 34 -7.16 24.59 -20.65
C ALA A 34 -5.85 25.27 -20.23
N VAL A 35 -4.70 24.71 -20.63
CA VAL A 35 -3.37 25.30 -20.38
C VAL A 35 -3.22 26.65 -21.07
N ARG A 36 -3.67 26.78 -22.33
CA ARG A 36 -3.62 28.05 -23.07
C ARG A 36 -4.48 29.12 -22.40
N THR A 37 -5.69 28.75 -21.97
CA THR A 37 -6.60 29.65 -21.25
C THR A 37 -6.00 30.12 -19.93
N GLU A 38 -5.31 29.23 -19.20
CA GLU A 38 -4.65 29.58 -17.94
C GLU A 38 -3.42 30.49 -18.17
N ILE A 39 -2.69 30.30 -19.27
CA ILE A 39 -1.59 31.20 -19.66
C ILE A 39 -2.13 32.61 -19.94
N ASP A 40 -3.21 32.74 -20.71
CA ASP A 40 -3.85 34.02 -21.00
C ASP A 40 -4.35 34.71 -19.71
N ARG A 41 -4.92 33.92 -18.79
CA ARG A 41 -5.33 34.39 -17.46
C ARG A 41 -4.15 34.94 -16.65
N LEU A 42 -3.03 34.22 -16.63
CA LEU A 42 -1.83 34.63 -15.88
C LEU A 42 -1.13 35.86 -16.51
N ILE A 43 -1.28 36.05 -17.82
CA ILE A 43 -0.87 37.27 -18.52
C ILE A 43 -1.73 38.45 -18.09
N ASP A 44 -3.06 38.30 -18.06
CA ASP A 44 -4.00 39.34 -17.61
C ASP A 44 -3.78 39.72 -16.14
N GLU A 45 -3.38 38.76 -15.30
CA GLU A 45 -2.99 39.01 -13.90
C GLU A 45 -1.62 39.69 -13.73
N GLY A 46 -0.90 39.95 -14.82
CA GLY A 46 0.43 40.59 -14.79
C GLY A 46 1.52 39.72 -14.15
N ARG A 47 1.25 38.43 -13.95
CA ARG A 47 2.21 37.42 -13.46
C ARG A 47 3.11 36.90 -14.58
N LEU A 48 2.67 37.09 -15.83
CA LEU A 48 3.43 36.94 -17.08
C LEU A 48 3.34 38.26 -17.85
N ALA A 49 4.45 38.76 -18.42
CA ALA A 49 4.47 40.02 -19.15
C ALA A 49 4.45 39.78 -20.67
N VAL A 50 3.49 40.38 -21.39
CA VAL A 50 3.48 40.46 -22.85
C VAL A 50 4.18 41.75 -23.28
N VAL A 51 5.31 41.62 -23.96
CA VAL A 51 6.12 42.77 -24.41
C VAL A 51 5.63 43.24 -25.78
N ALA A 52 5.22 44.52 -25.89
CA ALA A 52 4.87 45.17 -27.15
C ALA A 52 6.11 45.69 -27.90
N PRO A 53 6.12 45.68 -29.25
CA PRO A 53 7.30 46.01 -30.04
C PRO A 53 7.61 47.53 -30.00
N PRO A 54 8.90 47.94 -30.00
CA PRO A 54 9.26 49.35 -29.81
C PRO A 54 9.08 50.17 -31.10
N ALA A 55 8.52 51.38 -30.93
CA ALA A 55 8.44 52.42 -31.94
C ALA A 55 9.73 53.28 -31.95
N ASP A 56 10.14 53.70 -33.14
CA ASP A 56 11.25 54.62 -33.47
C ASP A 56 12.68 54.03 -33.52
N ALA A 57 13.03 53.57 -34.73
CA ALA A 57 14.40 53.29 -35.16
C ALA A 57 14.82 54.27 -36.27
N GLN A 58 15.81 55.13 -36.01
CA GLN A 58 16.58 55.74 -37.08
C GLN A 58 18.08 55.87 -36.74
N ALA A 59 18.87 55.29 -37.66
CA ALA A 59 20.30 55.45 -37.97
C ALA A 59 21.35 54.91 -36.97
N ALA A 60 21.99 53.80 -37.37
CA ALA A 60 23.24 53.28 -36.81
C ALA A 60 24.47 53.74 -37.64
N PRO A 61 25.71 53.77 -37.10
CA PRO A 61 26.90 53.43 -37.88
C PRO A 61 27.13 51.89 -37.86
N PRO A 62 27.68 51.29 -38.93
CA PRO A 62 27.42 49.88 -39.24
C PRO A 62 28.34 48.84 -38.55
N ALA A 63 27.67 47.82 -38.01
CA ALA A 63 27.89 46.37 -38.10
C ALA A 63 29.10 45.67 -37.43
N SER A 64 28.84 45.13 -36.22
CA SER A 64 29.02 43.71 -35.83
C SER A 64 28.47 43.55 -34.40
N GLY A 65 27.17 43.40 -34.16
CA GLY A 65 26.42 42.16 -34.37
C GLY A 65 26.13 41.46 -33.04
N HIS A 66 25.67 42.18 -32.01
CA HIS A 66 25.16 41.62 -30.77
C HIS A 66 23.67 41.99 -30.69
N ASP A 67 22.82 40.99 -30.90
CA ASP A 67 21.38 41.13 -30.99
C ASP A 67 20.77 41.11 -29.56
N PRO A 68 20.29 42.25 -29.02
CA PRO A 68 19.64 42.28 -27.72
C PRO A 68 18.28 41.56 -27.72
N ALA A 69 17.61 41.43 -28.87
CA ALA A 69 16.44 40.57 -29.03
C ALA A 69 16.84 39.08 -29.00
N GLY A 70 18.02 38.77 -29.56
CA GLY A 70 18.69 37.48 -29.43
C GLY A 70 18.96 37.12 -27.97
N HIS A 71 19.47 38.05 -27.15
CA HIS A 71 19.78 37.80 -25.73
C HIS A 71 18.55 37.60 -24.83
N MET A 72 17.43 38.28 -25.13
CA MET A 72 16.17 38.11 -24.41
C MET A 72 15.41 36.85 -24.88
N ALA A 73 15.50 36.52 -26.18
CA ALA A 73 15.08 35.23 -26.70
C ALA A 73 15.90 34.09 -26.09
N ASP A 74 17.20 34.28 -25.88
CA ASP A 74 18.10 33.31 -25.22
C ASP A 74 17.70 33.08 -23.75
N LEU A 75 17.31 34.13 -23.03
CA LEU A 75 16.83 34.05 -21.64
C LEU A 75 15.46 33.36 -21.52
N LEU A 76 14.52 33.66 -22.43
CA LEU A 76 13.21 33.01 -22.45
C LEU A 76 13.29 31.56 -22.93
N THR A 77 14.17 31.28 -23.89
CA THR A 77 14.45 29.93 -24.39
C THR A 77 15.21 29.14 -23.33
N GLY A 78 16.14 29.76 -22.59
CA GLY A 78 16.82 29.16 -21.44
C GLY A 78 15.88 28.84 -20.28
N ASN A 79 14.94 29.71 -19.96
CA ASN A 79 13.90 29.42 -18.96
C ASN A 79 12.95 28.32 -19.43
N PHE A 80 12.60 28.30 -20.72
CA PHE A 80 11.78 27.27 -21.32
C PHE A 80 12.49 25.91 -21.36
N ASP A 81 13.79 25.90 -21.65
CA ASP A 81 14.62 24.71 -21.64
C ASP A 81 14.85 24.19 -20.23
N LEU A 82 14.95 25.08 -19.23
CA LEU A 82 14.96 24.71 -17.81
C LEU A 82 13.64 24.05 -17.38
N ILE A 83 12.50 24.63 -17.80
CA ILE A 83 11.17 24.04 -17.52
C ILE A 83 11.04 22.68 -18.22
N LYS A 84 11.45 22.56 -19.48
CA LYS A 84 11.47 21.28 -20.19
C LYS A 84 12.34 20.24 -19.49
N LEU A 85 13.56 20.60 -19.08
CA LEU A 85 14.47 19.69 -18.39
C LEU A 85 13.86 19.22 -17.06
N SER A 86 13.27 20.14 -16.30
CA SER A 86 12.54 19.83 -15.07
C SER A 86 11.34 18.91 -15.32
N LEU A 87 10.61 19.11 -16.42
CA LEU A 87 9.46 18.30 -16.80
C LEU A 87 9.88 16.88 -17.23
N VAL A 88 11.01 16.77 -17.94
CA VAL A 88 11.62 15.47 -18.28
C VAL A 88 12.07 14.73 -17.01
N GLU A 89 12.75 15.41 -16.08
CA GLU A 89 13.15 14.82 -14.79
C GLU A 89 11.93 14.37 -13.97
N LEU A 90 10.85 15.13 -14.01
CA LEU A 90 9.61 14.80 -13.30
C LEU A 90 8.91 13.59 -13.91
N VAL A 91 8.86 13.50 -15.25
CA VAL A 91 8.35 12.32 -15.96
C VAL A 91 9.20 11.09 -15.64
N GLU A 92 10.53 11.20 -15.65
CA GLU A 92 11.42 10.08 -15.31
C GLU A 92 11.20 9.61 -13.86
N ARG A 93 11.01 10.53 -12.91
CA ARG A 93 10.65 10.17 -11.53
C ARG A 93 9.28 9.53 -11.39
N LEU A 94 8.30 9.95 -12.20
CA LEU A 94 6.97 9.33 -12.20
C LEU A 94 7.04 7.91 -12.72
N ASP A 95 7.80 7.65 -13.78
CA ASP A 95 8.01 6.30 -14.32
C ASP A 95 8.70 5.39 -13.29
N LEU A 96 9.75 5.88 -12.61
CA LEU A 96 10.38 5.13 -11.51
C LEU A 96 9.42 4.83 -10.35
N THR A 97 8.55 5.77 -10.02
CA THR A 97 7.55 5.58 -8.95
C THR A 97 6.48 4.58 -9.37
N ARG A 98 6.06 4.62 -10.63
CA ARG A 98 5.14 3.66 -11.24
C ARG A 98 5.72 2.24 -11.17
N ASP A 99 6.97 2.05 -11.57
CA ASP A 99 7.64 0.75 -11.51
C ASP A 99 7.79 0.23 -10.07
N TYR A 100 8.07 1.13 -9.12
CA TYR A 100 8.11 0.77 -7.71
C TYR A 100 6.75 0.29 -7.18
N VAL A 101 5.66 1.02 -7.49
CA VAL A 101 4.30 0.63 -7.08
C VAL A 101 3.87 -0.67 -7.73
N ALA A 102 4.21 -0.89 -9.01
CA ALA A 102 3.98 -2.15 -9.69
C ALA A 102 4.63 -3.33 -8.95
N GLY A 103 5.80 -3.13 -8.35
CA GLY A 103 6.55 -4.17 -7.62
C GLY A 103 6.02 -4.47 -6.23
N LEU A 104 5.13 -3.64 -5.69
CA LEU A 104 4.46 -3.88 -4.42
C LEU A 104 3.18 -4.70 -4.58
N THR A 105 2.62 -4.77 -5.79
CA THR A 105 1.40 -5.50 -6.07
C THR A 105 1.73 -6.93 -6.54
N PRO A 106 1.08 -7.96 -5.98
CA PRO A 106 1.29 -9.33 -6.44
C PRO A 106 0.94 -9.45 -7.93
N ALA A 107 1.72 -10.27 -8.66
CA ALA A 107 1.45 -10.55 -10.07
C ALA A 107 0.19 -11.40 -10.24
N ASP A 108 -0.48 -11.26 -11.38
CA ASP A 108 -1.66 -12.04 -11.77
C ASP A 108 -1.45 -13.55 -11.53
N GLY A 109 -2.26 -14.15 -10.63
CA GLY A 109 -2.18 -15.56 -10.27
C GLY A 109 -1.19 -15.93 -9.15
N GLN A 110 -0.48 -14.97 -8.55
CA GLN A 110 0.23 -15.17 -7.27
C GLN A 110 -0.73 -15.00 -6.09
N GLU A 111 -0.43 -15.73 -5.01
CA GLU A 111 -1.18 -15.63 -3.76
C GLU A 111 -0.98 -14.24 -3.15
N ASP A 112 -2.08 -13.61 -2.73
CA ASP A 112 -2.06 -12.32 -2.07
C ASP A 112 -1.50 -12.48 -0.66
N GLN A 113 -0.17 -12.37 -0.57
CA GLN A 113 0.57 -12.57 0.67
C GLN A 113 0.12 -11.62 1.79
N ILE A 114 -0.35 -10.42 1.45
CA ILE A 114 -0.89 -9.47 2.44
C ILE A 114 -2.17 -10.04 3.04
N GLN A 115 -3.09 -10.57 2.22
CA GLN A 115 -4.30 -11.22 2.73
C GLN A 115 -3.99 -12.46 3.56
N THR A 116 -3.08 -13.33 3.09
CA THR A 116 -2.68 -14.56 3.81
C THR A 116 -2.06 -14.22 5.17
N THR A 117 -1.06 -13.33 5.21
CA THR A 117 -0.43 -12.90 6.47
C THR A 117 -1.40 -12.18 7.40
N THR A 118 -2.36 -11.41 6.85
CA THR A 118 -3.41 -10.80 7.68
C THR A 118 -4.32 -11.86 8.31
N GLY A 119 -4.65 -12.93 7.57
CA GLY A 119 -5.39 -14.07 8.07
C GLY A 119 -4.65 -14.80 9.21
N GLU A 120 -3.37 -15.09 9.00
CA GLU A 120 -2.50 -15.69 10.03
C GLU A 120 -2.40 -14.81 11.28
N LEU A 121 -2.22 -13.49 11.13
CA LEU A 121 -2.14 -12.57 12.24
C LEU A 121 -3.47 -12.49 13.03
N ARG A 122 -4.62 -12.55 12.34
CA ARG A 122 -5.93 -12.67 13.02
C ARG A 122 -6.05 -13.98 13.81
N ALA A 123 -5.55 -15.08 13.26
CA ALA A 123 -5.53 -16.37 13.96
C ALA A 123 -4.66 -16.30 15.23
N VAL A 124 -3.50 -15.64 15.18
CA VAL A 124 -2.65 -15.38 16.36
C VAL A 124 -3.42 -14.60 17.42
N ILE A 125 -4.07 -13.49 17.05
CA ILE A 125 -4.81 -12.65 18.00
C ILE A 125 -5.93 -13.47 18.66
N SER A 126 -6.72 -14.18 17.86
CA SER A 126 -7.82 -15.01 18.37
C SER A 126 -7.33 -16.13 19.30
N ALA A 127 -6.24 -16.83 18.93
CA ALA A 127 -5.65 -17.85 19.79
C ALA A 127 -5.14 -17.27 21.11
N THR A 128 -4.56 -16.06 21.08
CA THR A 128 -4.14 -15.38 22.31
C THR A 128 -5.33 -14.96 23.18
N GLU A 129 -6.41 -14.44 22.60
CA GLU A 129 -7.64 -14.09 23.34
C GLU A 129 -8.24 -15.32 24.02
N GLN A 130 -8.31 -16.44 23.29
CA GLN A 130 -8.81 -17.70 23.83
C GLN A 130 -7.95 -18.20 24.99
N ALA A 131 -6.62 -18.22 24.81
CA ALA A 131 -5.69 -18.63 25.87
C ALA A 131 -5.84 -17.77 27.14
N THR A 132 -6.03 -16.46 26.99
CA THR A 132 -6.24 -15.56 28.14
C THR A 132 -7.59 -15.76 28.82
N ASN A 133 -8.67 -16.01 28.07
CA ASN A 133 -9.94 -16.39 28.68
C ASN A 133 -9.80 -17.68 29.50
N THR A 134 -9.11 -18.70 28.98
CA THR A 134 -8.84 -19.93 29.74
C THR A 134 -8.01 -19.67 31.00
N ILE A 135 -7.02 -18.77 30.93
CA ILE A 135 -6.22 -18.38 32.11
C ILE A 135 -7.11 -17.69 33.16
N LEU A 136 -8.00 -16.78 32.75
CA LEU A 136 -8.93 -16.09 33.65
C LEU A 136 -9.93 -17.07 34.30
N GLU A 137 -10.54 -17.96 33.52
CA GLU A 137 -11.45 -19.00 34.02
C GLU A 137 -10.75 -19.93 35.03
N THR A 138 -9.48 -20.27 34.76
CA THR A 138 -8.66 -21.07 35.67
C THR A 138 -8.39 -20.32 36.98
N ALA A 139 -8.08 -19.02 36.89
CA ALA A 139 -7.85 -18.17 38.06
C ALA A 139 -9.11 -18.03 38.92
N GLU A 140 -10.28 -17.84 38.31
CA GLU A 140 -11.58 -17.82 39.00
C GLU A 140 -11.91 -19.16 39.67
N SER A 141 -11.59 -20.27 39.01
CA SER A 141 -11.74 -21.62 39.58
C SER A 141 -10.82 -21.82 40.80
N ILE A 142 -9.58 -21.32 40.74
CA ILE A 142 -8.65 -21.34 41.88
C ILE A 142 -9.22 -20.49 43.03
N GLN A 143 -9.75 -19.30 42.76
CA GLN A 143 -10.36 -18.47 43.80
C GLN A 143 -11.53 -19.18 44.48
N THR A 144 -12.41 -19.81 43.69
CA THR A 144 -13.54 -20.58 44.23
C THR A 144 -13.06 -21.71 45.17
N LEU A 145 -12.00 -22.43 44.77
CA LEU A 145 -11.42 -23.49 45.62
C LEU A 145 -10.79 -22.95 46.91
N LEU A 146 -10.18 -21.76 46.86
CA LEU A 146 -9.65 -21.08 48.04
C LEU A 146 -10.79 -20.73 49.00
N ASP A 147 -11.87 -20.14 48.48
CA ASP A 147 -13.04 -19.73 49.26
C ASP A 147 -13.72 -20.94 49.91
N ASP A 148 -13.94 -22.02 49.15
CA ASP A 148 -14.54 -23.26 49.64
C ASP A 148 -13.71 -23.97 50.73
N ASN A 149 -12.40 -23.71 50.77
CA ASN A 149 -11.48 -24.32 51.73
C ASN A 149 -10.91 -23.30 52.74
N ALA A 150 -11.48 -22.10 52.84
CA ALA A 150 -11.00 -21.03 53.71
C ALA A 150 -10.88 -21.45 55.18
N ASP A 151 -11.81 -22.28 55.68
CA ASP A 151 -11.76 -22.79 57.05
C ASP A 151 -10.57 -23.75 57.32
N ARG A 152 -9.99 -24.31 56.26
CA ARG A 152 -8.88 -25.28 56.30
C ARG A 152 -7.54 -24.65 55.95
N LEU A 153 -7.57 -23.59 55.15
CA LEU A 153 -6.43 -22.76 54.76
C LEU A 153 -6.26 -21.67 55.83
N GLY A 154 -5.24 -21.76 56.67
CA GLY A 154 -4.97 -20.68 57.63
C GLY A 154 -4.94 -19.30 56.95
N VAL A 155 -5.39 -18.26 57.67
CA VAL A 155 -5.66 -16.90 57.14
C VAL A 155 -4.51 -16.37 56.27
N ASP A 156 -3.26 -16.49 56.73
CA ASP A 156 -2.09 -15.99 56.01
C ASP A 156 -1.90 -16.63 54.62
N LEU A 157 -2.19 -17.94 54.50
CA LEU A 157 -2.04 -18.67 53.23
C LEU A 157 -3.18 -18.33 52.27
N TYR A 158 -4.41 -18.21 52.80
CA TYR A 158 -5.57 -17.80 52.00
C TYR A 158 -5.36 -16.39 51.41
N GLU A 159 -4.94 -15.42 52.23
CA GLU A 159 -4.68 -14.05 51.78
C GLU A 159 -3.54 -14.01 50.74
N ALA A 160 -2.45 -14.75 50.96
CA ALA A 160 -1.34 -14.79 50.03
C ALA A 160 -1.73 -15.39 48.67
N MET A 161 -2.48 -16.49 48.66
CA MET A 161 -2.94 -17.11 47.41
C MET A 161 -3.99 -16.25 46.69
N GLY A 162 -4.94 -15.67 47.43
CA GLY A 162 -5.94 -14.76 46.86
C GLY A 162 -5.32 -13.53 46.22
N ALA A 163 -4.30 -12.93 46.85
CA ALA A 163 -3.55 -11.83 46.27
C ALA A 163 -2.91 -12.20 44.92
N HIS A 164 -2.27 -13.38 44.83
CA HIS A 164 -1.68 -13.85 43.57
C HIS A 164 -2.72 -14.12 42.47
N VAL A 165 -3.91 -14.62 42.82
CA VAL A 165 -5.00 -14.81 41.86
C VAL A 165 -5.49 -13.47 41.32
N ILE A 166 -5.64 -12.46 42.18
CA ILE A 166 -6.01 -11.09 41.78
C ILE A 166 -4.94 -10.47 40.88
N ASP A 167 -3.65 -10.63 41.22
CA ASP A 167 -2.54 -10.12 40.41
C ASP A 167 -2.55 -10.75 39.01
N LEU A 168 -2.81 -12.06 38.92
CA LEU A 168 -2.89 -12.79 37.66
C LEU A 168 -4.06 -12.27 36.79
N MET A 169 -5.26 -12.14 37.37
CA MET A 169 -6.42 -11.58 36.64
C MET A 169 -6.15 -10.15 36.15
N THR A 170 -5.50 -9.33 36.99
CA THR A 170 -5.13 -7.95 36.66
C THR A 170 -4.08 -7.89 35.55
N ALA A 171 -3.11 -8.79 35.54
CA ALA A 171 -2.10 -8.88 34.48
C ALA A 171 -2.74 -9.24 33.12
N CYS A 172 -3.73 -10.12 33.12
CA CYS A 172 -4.47 -10.51 31.92
C CYS A 172 -5.41 -9.42 31.38
N SER A 173 -5.88 -8.49 32.23
CA SER A 173 -6.76 -7.38 31.84
C SER A 173 -6.14 -6.45 30.76
N PHE A 174 -4.81 -6.36 30.68
CA PHE A 174 -4.13 -5.53 29.67
C PHE A 174 -4.14 -6.13 28.26
N GLN A 175 -4.54 -7.39 28.10
CA GLN A 175 -4.54 -8.06 26.81
C GLN A 175 -5.59 -7.47 25.85
N ASP A 176 -6.75 -7.04 26.35
CA ASP A 176 -7.82 -6.46 25.52
C ASP A 176 -7.33 -5.22 24.74
N ILE A 177 -6.58 -4.33 25.40
CA ILE A 177 -5.96 -3.15 24.74
C ILE A 177 -4.93 -3.58 23.69
N THR A 178 -4.22 -4.69 23.93
CA THR A 178 -3.22 -5.21 22.99
C THR A 178 -3.90 -5.80 21.75
N GLY A 179 -4.93 -6.63 21.93
CA GLY A 179 -5.73 -7.18 20.82
C GLY A 179 -6.35 -6.09 19.95
N GLN A 180 -6.99 -5.10 20.58
CA GLN A 180 -7.57 -3.94 19.88
C GLN A 180 -6.53 -3.12 19.11
N ARG A 181 -5.35 -2.86 19.70
CA ARG A 181 -4.27 -2.11 19.02
C ARG A 181 -3.70 -2.85 17.83
N ILE A 182 -3.54 -4.17 17.93
CA ILE A 182 -3.08 -4.99 16.80
C ILE A 182 -4.16 -4.97 15.70
N ALA A 183 -5.44 -5.14 16.06
CA ALA A 183 -6.56 -5.06 15.11
C ALA A 183 -6.61 -3.70 14.39
N ALA A 184 -6.44 -2.60 15.11
CA ALA A 184 -6.38 -1.26 14.51
C ALA A 184 -5.20 -1.10 13.55
N SER A 185 -4.02 -1.59 13.94
CA SER A 185 -2.81 -1.54 13.10
C SER A 185 -2.99 -2.36 11.82
N MET A 186 -3.61 -3.54 11.91
CA MET A 186 -3.97 -4.35 10.73
C MET A 186 -4.94 -3.62 9.80
N HIS A 187 -5.96 -2.96 10.34
CA HIS A 187 -6.90 -2.18 9.53
C HIS A 187 -6.18 -1.06 8.76
N THR A 188 -5.21 -0.40 9.39
CA THR A 188 -4.37 0.58 8.69
C THR A 188 -3.56 -0.05 7.56
N LEU A 189 -2.95 -1.23 7.76
CA LEU A 189 -2.20 -1.93 6.71
C LEU A 189 -3.11 -2.35 5.54
N LEU A 190 -4.31 -2.86 5.82
CA LEU A 190 -5.29 -3.20 4.79
C LEU A 190 -5.78 -1.98 4.01
N HIS A 191 -5.93 -0.84 4.69
CA HIS A 191 -6.26 0.41 4.01
C HIS A 191 -5.15 0.84 3.06
N LEU A 192 -3.88 0.70 3.45
CA LEU A 192 -2.74 0.98 2.57
C LEU A 192 -2.72 0.05 1.35
N ASP A 193 -3.07 -1.23 1.50
CA ASP A 193 -3.19 -2.16 0.36
C ASP A 193 -4.26 -1.70 -0.65
N VAL A 194 -5.43 -1.27 -0.17
CA VAL A 194 -6.49 -0.74 -1.05
C VAL A 194 -6.03 0.51 -1.81
N GLU A 195 -5.34 1.43 -1.13
CA GLU A 195 -4.83 2.63 -1.78
C GLU A 195 -3.71 2.33 -2.79
N LEU A 196 -2.86 1.33 -2.52
CA LEU A 196 -1.86 0.85 -3.49
C LEU A 196 -2.51 0.26 -4.74
N ARG A 197 -3.55 -0.56 -4.59
CA ARG A 197 -4.31 -1.11 -5.74
C ARG A 197 -4.96 -0.02 -6.57
N ARG A 198 -5.53 1.01 -5.92
CA ARG A 198 -6.07 2.19 -6.62
C ARG A 198 -5.01 2.93 -7.43
N LEU A 199 -3.78 3.04 -6.91
CA LEU A 199 -2.68 3.67 -7.64
C LEU A 199 -2.28 2.84 -8.88
N VAL A 200 -2.26 1.52 -8.77
CA VAL A 200 -2.03 0.61 -9.91
C VAL A 200 -3.11 0.78 -10.98
N GLU A 201 -4.39 0.77 -10.58
CA GLU A 201 -5.52 0.96 -11.49
C GLU A 201 -5.48 2.33 -12.19
N LEU A 202 -5.21 3.40 -11.43
CA LEU A 202 -5.17 4.77 -11.95
C LEU A 202 -4.06 4.95 -13.00
N TRP A 203 -2.93 4.27 -12.82
CA TRP A 203 -1.76 4.38 -13.69
C TRP A 203 -1.73 3.37 -14.84
N ASP A 204 -2.80 2.56 -15.00
CA ASP A 204 -2.90 1.52 -16.03
C ASP A 204 -1.62 0.67 -16.06
N ILE A 205 -1.12 0.32 -14.86
CA ILE A 205 0.03 -0.55 -14.72
C ILE A 205 -0.46 -1.95 -15.05
N GLU A 206 -0.01 -2.50 -16.18
CA GLU A 206 -0.18 -3.93 -16.44
C GLU A 206 0.45 -4.73 -15.29
N GLU A 207 -0.37 -5.51 -14.59
CA GLU A 207 0.06 -6.41 -13.52
C GLU A 207 1.22 -7.29 -14.01
N GLY A 208 2.30 -7.37 -13.23
CA GLY A 208 3.47 -8.19 -13.58
C GLY A 208 4.56 -7.49 -14.41
N ARG A 209 4.49 -6.18 -14.66
CA ARG A 209 5.61 -5.42 -15.28
C ARG A 209 6.74 -5.01 -14.33
N ALA A 210 6.55 -5.22 -13.03
CA ALA A 210 7.59 -4.95 -12.07
C ALA A 210 8.76 -5.93 -12.21
N THR A 211 9.97 -5.42 -12.26
CA THR A 211 11.18 -6.21 -12.04
C THR A 211 11.13 -6.77 -10.62
N ALA A 212 10.93 -8.08 -10.49
CA ALA A 212 10.70 -8.85 -9.26
C ALA A 212 11.80 -8.76 -8.18
N GLU A 213 12.77 -7.85 -8.31
CA GLU A 213 13.96 -7.76 -7.47
C GLU A 213 13.69 -7.13 -6.09
N ILE A 214 12.52 -6.51 -5.87
CA ILE A 214 12.20 -5.76 -4.63
C ILE A 214 11.37 -6.58 -3.61
N ILE A 215 10.82 -7.75 -3.98
CA ILE A 215 9.93 -8.51 -3.07
C ILE A 215 10.72 -9.38 -2.08
N ARG A 216 10.71 -8.99 -0.80
CA ARG A 216 11.11 -9.89 0.30
C ARG A 216 10.02 -10.96 0.44
N ASN A 217 10.36 -12.22 0.18
CA ASN A 217 9.50 -13.42 0.19
C ASN A 217 8.93 -13.82 -1.19
N HIS A 218 9.84 -14.06 -2.15
CA HIS A 218 9.52 -14.78 -3.39
C HIS A 218 8.96 -16.18 -3.06
N PRO A 219 8.04 -16.75 -3.86
CA PRO A 219 7.63 -18.17 -3.75
C PRO A 219 8.81 -19.16 -3.85
N ASP A 220 9.97 -18.71 -4.33
CA ASP A 220 11.25 -19.42 -4.28
C ASP A 220 12.16 -18.91 -3.15
N ASP A 221 11.61 -18.74 -1.95
CA ASP A 221 12.42 -18.44 -0.77
C ASP A 221 13.39 -19.62 -0.53
N ALA A 222 14.66 -19.39 -0.87
CA ALA A 222 15.74 -20.37 -0.76
C ALA A 222 16.47 -20.28 0.59
N ARG A 223 16.02 -19.42 1.51
CA ARG A 223 16.65 -19.32 2.83
C ARG A 223 16.48 -20.63 3.60
N ALA A 224 17.54 -21.04 4.29
CA ALA A 224 17.60 -22.32 5.00
C ALA A 224 16.56 -22.44 6.12
N ASP A 225 16.11 -21.31 6.67
CA ASP A 225 15.16 -21.17 7.77
C ASP A 225 13.70 -21.02 7.33
N LYS A 226 13.38 -21.14 6.04
CA LYS A 226 11.99 -21.00 5.55
C LYS A 226 10.99 -21.94 6.24
N HIS A 227 11.45 -23.11 6.66
CA HIS A 227 10.67 -24.11 7.38
C HIS A 227 10.28 -23.68 8.81
N LEU A 228 10.85 -22.59 9.32
CA LEU A 228 10.51 -22.00 10.61
C LEU A 228 9.41 -20.94 10.49
N LEU A 229 9.02 -20.55 9.27
CA LEU A 229 8.02 -19.51 8.98
C LEU A 229 6.59 -20.08 8.91
N HIS A 230 6.32 -21.18 9.59
CA HIS A 230 4.95 -21.68 9.70
C HIS A 230 4.23 -20.90 10.80
N GLY A 231 3.24 -20.09 10.41
CA GLY A 231 2.32 -19.47 11.34
C GLY A 231 1.50 -20.51 12.14
N PRO A 232 0.75 -20.09 13.17
CA PRO A 232 -0.17 -20.99 13.85
C PRO A 232 -1.12 -21.62 12.83
N GLN A 233 -1.22 -22.94 12.89
CA GLN A 233 -2.02 -23.68 11.93
C GLN A 233 -3.50 -23.35 12.10
N HIS A 234 -4.21 -23.18 10.98
CA HIS A 234 -5.67 -22.97 10.99
C HIS A 234 -6.40 -24.08 11.75
N GLU A 235 -7.59 -23.78 12.26
CA GLU A 235 -8.43 -24.76 12.97
C GLU A 235 -8.58 -26.05 12.14
N GLY A 236 -8.20 -27.18 12.74
CA GLY A 236 -8.24 -28.50 12.09
C GLY A 236 -7.07 -28.84 11.17
N ALA A 237 -6.15 -27.90 10.90
CA ALA A 237 -4.91 -28.19 10.16
C ALA A 237 -3.77 -28.66 11.07
N GLY A 238 -3.78 -28.22 12.34
CA GLY A 238 -2.82 -28.61 13.37
C GLY A 238 -2.93 -30.06 13.84
N MET A 239 -1.93 -30.53 14.57
CA MET A 239 -2.02 -31.81 15.29
C MET A 239 -3.20 -31.75 16.26
N SER A 240 -4.05 -32.78 16.24
CA SER A 240 -5.17 -32.84 17.16
C SER A 240 -4.67 -33.05 18.58
N GLN A 241 -5.47 -32.65 19.58
CA GLN A 241 -5.14 -32.91 20.99
C GLN A 241 -4.93 -34.42 21.24
N ASP A 242 -5.67 -35.28 20.54
CA ASP A 242 -5.51 -36.73 20.60
C ASP A 242 -4.14 -37.19 20.08
N ASP A 243 -3.59 -36.52 19.05
CA ASP A 243 -2.26 -36.80 18.50
C ASP A 243 -1.15 -36.34 19.46
N ILE A 244 -1.35 -35.18 20.10
CA ILE A 244 -0.44 -34.64 21.12
C ILE A 244 -0.39 -35.60 22.33
N ASP A 245 -1.54 -36.07 22.78
CA ASP A 245 -1.67 -37.00 23.90
C ASP A 245 -1.12 -38.40 23.55
N ALA A 246 -1.15 -38.80 22.27
CA ALA A 246 -0.52 -40.04 21.81
C ALA A 246 1.02 -39.92 21.78
N MET A 247 1.57 -38.77 21.38
CA MET A 247 3.01 -38.51 21.42
C MET A 247 3.56 -38.46 22.85
N LEU A 248 2.83 -37.81 23.77
CA LEU A 248 3.25 -37.68 25.17
C LEU A 248 3.14 -39.00 25.96
N ARG A 249 2.29 -39.94 25.53
CA ARG A 249 2.23 -41.31 26.08
C ARG A 249 3.38 -42.21 25.64
N GLY A 250 4.21 -41.77 24.69
CA GLY A 250 5.37 -42.50 24.17
C GLY A 250 6.69 -42.21 24.91
N PHE A 251 6.69 -41.33 25.92
CA PHE A 251 7.79 -41.02 26.82
C PHE A 251 7.48 -41.51 28.25
#